data_AF-A0A163V171-F1
#
_entry.id   AF-A0A163V171-F1
#
_cell.length_a   1.000
_cell.length_b   1.000
_cell.length_c   1.000
_cell.angle_alpha   90.00
_cell.angle_beta   90.00
_cell.angle_gamma   90.00
#
_symmetry.space_group_name_H-M   'P 1'
#
loop_
_entity.id
_entity.type
_entity.pdbx_description
1 polymer ?
#
loop_
_entity_poly.entity_id
_entity_poly.type
_entity_poly.pdbx_seq_one_letter_code
_entity_poly.pdbx_strand_id
1 'polypeptide(L)'
;MAKYANTGSFNFTSAGVKTLFTVPKGINGTLAISNNSNKSFVLLLNNTVTIAVKPYGIARIGSLSGGFPTKVAIRTKGPTNGAYIFQQN
;
A
#
# COMPACT_ATOMS: atom_id res chain seq x y z
N MET A 1 9.66 -20.02 12.74
CA MET A 1 8.91 -18.76 12.85
C MET A 1 8.29 -18.45 11.49
N ALA A 2 6.97 -18.26 11.40
CA ALA A 2 6.34 -17.96 10.12
C ALA A 2 6.69 -16.53 9.69
N LYS A 3 7.08 -16.34 8.42
CA LYS A 3 7.31 -15.00 7.85
C LYS A 3 5.98 -14.26 7.75
N TYR A 4 5.96 -13.00 8.19
CA TYR A 4 4.79 -12.15 8.08
C TYR A 4 4.52 -11.81 6.61
N ALA A 5 3.27 -11.99 6.18
CA ALA A 5 2.80 -11.61 4.86
C ALA A 5 1.40 -11.01 4.99
N ASN A 6 1.07 -10.07 4.11
CA ASN A 6 -0.26 -9.46 4.06
C ASN A 6 -0.64 -9.17 2.61
N THR A 7 -1.71 -9.78 2.14
CA THR A 7 -2.19 -9.63 0.77
C THR A 7 -3.67 -9.30 0.79
N GLY A 8 -4.12 -8.40 -0.08
CA GLY A 8 -5.52 -8.05 -0.14
C GLY A 8 -5.88 -7.27 -1.40
N SER A 9 -7.18 -7.11 -1.61
CA SER A 9 -7.75 -6.24 -2.64
C SER A 9 -8.52 -5.10 -1.98
N PHE A 10 -8.73 -4.02 -2.73
CA PHE A 10 -9.54 -2.90 -2.28
C PHE A 10 -10.42 -2.36 -3.40
N ASN A 11 -11.58 -1.85 -3.02
CA ASN A 11 -12.50 -1.14 -3.89
C ASN A 11 -13.10 0.03 -3.10
N PHE A 12 -12.66 1.26 -3.39
CA PHE A 12 -13.14 2.46 -2.75
C PHE A 12 -13.98 3.27 -3.73
N THR A 13 -15.13 3.77 -3.28
CA THR A 13 -16.06 4.56 -4.10
C THR A 13 -15.87 6.07 -3.94
N SER A 14 -15.10 6.51 -2.95
CA SER A 14 -14.91 7.92 -2.59
C SER A 14 -13.44 8.33 -2.53
N ALA A 15 -13.21 9.63 -2.74
CA ALA A 15 -11.91 10.27 -2.51
C ALA A 15 -11.54 10.25 -1.01
N GLY A 16 -10.25 10.41 -0.73
CA GLY A 16 -9.73 10.55 0.62
C GLY A 16 -8.58 9.59 0.93
N VAL A 17 -8.15 9.59 2.19
CA VAL A 17 -7.12 8.66 2.67
C VAL A 17 -7.78 7.38 3.16
N LYS A 18 -7.33 6.24 2.65
CA LYS A 18 -7.84 4.91 2.98
C LYS A 18 -6.70 4.04 3.47
N THR A 19 -6.78 3.60 4.72
CA THR A 19 -5.80 2.66 5.29
C THR A 19 -6.03 1.28 4.69
N LEU A 20 -4.96 0.63 4.25
CA LEU A 20 -5.01 -0.75 3.74
C LEU A 20 -4.69 -1.74 4.86
N PHE A 21 -3.53 -1.57 5.51
CA PHE A 21 -3.06 -2.42 6.60
C PHE A 21 -1.92 -1.73 7.37
N THR A 22 -1.48 -2.34 8.47
CA THR A 22 -0.32 -1.89 9.26
C THR A 22 0.70 -3.02 9.34
N VAL A 23 1.95 -2.74 8.94
CA VAL A 23 3.09 -3.63 9.13
C VAL A 23 3.57 -3.50 10.58
N PRO A 24 3.68 -4.59 11.35
CA PRO A 24 4.20 -4.54 12.72
C PRO A 24 5.65 -4.03 12.79
N LYS A 25 6.05 -3.60 13.98
CA LYS A 25 7.44 -3.23 14.27
C LYS A 25 8.37 -4.43 14.04
N GLY A 26 9.53 -4.18 13.44
CA GLY A 26 10.58 -5.20 13.26
C GLY A 26 10.38 -6.15 12.08
N ILE A 27 9.37 -5.91 11.25
CA ILE A 27 9.10 -6.69 10.04
C ILE A 27 9.60 -5.92 8.81
N ASN A 28 10.75 -6.32 8.29
CA ASN A 28 11.27 -5.80 7.03
C ASN A 28 10.73 -6.61 5.85
N GLY A 29 10.13 -5.94 4.87
CA GLY A 29 9.55 -6.64 3.71
C GLY A 29 9.26 -5.76 2.51
N THR A 30 8.90 -6.38 1.41
CA THR A 30 8.61 -5.69 0.14
C THR A 30 7.11 -5.54 -0.03
N LEU A 31 6.66 -4.35 -0.47
CA LEU A 31 5.27 -4.07 -0.85
C LEU A 31 5.17 -3.88 -2.35
N ALA A 32 4.24 -4.57 -2.98
CA ALA A 32 3.77 -4.25 -4.33
C ALA A 32 2.28 -3.91 -4.28
N ILE A 33 1.87 -2.88 -5.01
CA ILE A 33 0.47 -2.45 -5.11
C ILE A 33 0.11 -2.18 -6.57
N SER A 34 -1.02 -2.71 -6.99
CA SER A 34 -1.60 -2.49 -8.31
C SER A 34 -2.74 -1.49 -8.24
N ASN A 35 -2.85 -0.67 -9.28
CA ASN A 35 -4.00 0.17 -9.55
C ASN A 35 -4.77 -0.45 -10.71
N ASN A 36 -6.02 -0.85 -10.47
CA ASN A 36 -6.90 -1.39 -11.51
C ASN A 36 -8.01 -0.39 -11.89
N SER A 37 -7.77 0.90 -11.68
CA SER A 37 -8.70 1.98 -11.97
C SER A 37 -8.13 2.97 -12.98
N ASN A 38 -9.01 3.81 -13.54
CA ASN A 38 -8.66 4.87 -14.48
C ASN A 38 -8.10 6.15 -13.80
N LYS A 39 -7.96 6.17 -12.48
CA LYS A 39 -7.46 7.33 -11.71
C LYS A 39 -6.18 6.96 -10.98
N SER A 40 -5.20 7.87 -10.97
CA SER A 40 -4.03 7.71 -10.12
C SER A 40 -4.40 7.86 -8.65
N PHE A 41 -3.69 7.14 -7.78
CA PHE A 41 -3.69 7.37 -6.34
C PHE A 41 -2.26 7.50 -5.82
N VAL A 42 -2.12 7.98 -4.58
CA VAL A 42 -0.82 8.12 -3.93
C VAL A 42 -0.70 7.11 -2.80
N LEU A 43 0.36 6.32 -2.80
CA LEU A 43 0.72 5.46 -1.68
C LEU A 43 1.35 6.31 -0.58
N LEU A 44 0.84 6.13 0.63
CA LEU A 44 1.25 6.79 1.85
C LEU A 44 1.82 5.77 2.83
N LEU A 45 3.02 6.04 3.32
CA LEU A 45 3.61 5.30 4.44
C LEU A 45 3.64 6.21 5.66
N ASN A 46 2.98 5.82 6.74
CA ASN A 46 2.82 6.66 7.94
C ASN A 46 2.33 8.08 7.59
N ASN A 47 1.31 8.17 6.72
CA ASN A 47 0.74 9.41 6.18
C ASN A 47 1.68 10.25 5.29
N THR A 48 2.93 9.83 5.07
CA THR A 48 3.89 10.52 4.20
C THR A 48 3.73 10.05 2.77
N VAL A 49 3.68 10.98 1.81
CA VAL A 49 3.62 10.67 0.37
C VAL A 49 4.88 9.92 -0.04
N THR A 50 4.71 8.72 -0.60
CA THR A 50 5.85 7.90 -1.03
C THR A 50 5.93 7.77 -2.53
N ILE A 51 4.84 7.36 -3.18
CA ILE A 51 4.80 7.18 -4.64
C ILE A 51 3.39 7.40 -5.19
N ALA A 52 3.29 8.02 -6.36
CA ALA A 52 2.06 8.05 -7.14
C ALA A 52 1.95 6.80 -8.01
N VAL A 53 0.85 6.07 -7.89
CA VAL A 53 0.57 4.87 -8.67
C VAL A 53 -0.31 5.26 -9.86
N LYS A 54 0.24 5.13 -11.07
CA LYS A 54 -0.46 5.46 -12.33
C LYS A 54 -1.68 4.56 -12.55
N PRO A 55 -2.69 5.00 -13.33
CA PRO A 55 -3.81 4.17 -13.73
C PRO A 55 -3.32 2.88 -14.39
N TYR A 56 -3.97 1.75 -14.09
CA TYR A 56 -3.61 0.43 -14.63
C TYR A 56 -2.14 0.01 -14.43
N GLY A 57 -1.46 0.63 -13.46
CA GLY A 57 -0.04 0.43 -13.18
C GLY A 57 0.22 -0.35 -11.90
N ILE A 58 1.48 -0.77 -11.73
CA ILE A 58 1.97 -1.41 -10.51
C ILE A 58 3.10 -0.56 -9.94
N ALA A 59 3.05 -0.28 -8.64
CA ALA A 59 4.15 0.32 -7.90
C ALA A 59 4.74 -0.70 -6.92
N ARG A 60 6.05 -0.62 -6.73
CA ARG A 60 6.78 -1.46 -5.77
C ARG A 60 7.59 -0.56 -4.85
N ILE A 61 7.60 -0.89 -3.56
CA ILE A 61 8.44 -0.27 -2.55
C ILE A 61 9.28 -1.37 -1.92
N GLY A 62 10.61 -1.20 -1.98
CA GLY A 62 11.55 -2.06 -1.28
C GLY A 62 11.55 -1.79 0.23
N SER A 63 11.77 -2.85 1.00
CA SER A 63 11.98 -2.88 2.47
C SER A 63 11.27 -1.79 3.28
N LEU A 64 10.07 -2.11 3.76
CA LEU A 64 9.33 -1.33 4.75
C LEU A 64 9.71 -1.79 6.17
N SER A 65 9.89 -0.84 7.11
CA SER A 65 9.89 -1.04 8.57
C SER A 65 11.11 -1.73 9.21
N GLY A 66 12.18 -0.95 9.46
CA GLY A 66 13.32 -1.37 10.29
C GLY A 66 13.16 -1.15 11.80
N GLY A 67 12.22 -0.31 12.26
CA GLY A 67 12.19 0.12 13.67
C GLY A 67 10.84 0.50 14.31
N PHE A 68 9.78 0.72 13.53
CA PHE A 68 8.46 1.17 14.05
C PHE A 68 7.32 0.59 13.21
N PRO A 69 6.10 0.41 13.78
CA PRO A 69 4.95 0.00 13.00
C PRO A 69 4.71 0.96 11.83
N THR A 70 4.47 0.42 10.64
CA THR A 70 4.28 1.22 9.42
C THR A 70 2.87 1.07 8.90
N LYS A 71 2.09 2.15 8.96
CA LYS A 71 0.75 2.24 8.39
C LYS A 71 0.84 2.42 6.88
N VAL A 72 0.28 1.48 6.13
CA VAL A 72 0.18 1.53 4.68
C VAL A 72 -1.21 2.04 4.30
N ALA A 73 -1.27 3.18 3.63
CA ALA A 73 -2.52 3.80 3.21
C ALA A 73 -2.41 4.33 1.77
N ILE A 74 -3.54 4.57 1.13
CA ILE A 74 -3.59 5.24 -0.17
C ILE A 74 -4.43 6.50 -0.08
N ARG A 75 -4.08 7.53 -0.86
CA ARG A 75 -4.90 8.73 -1.06
C ARG A 75 -5.50 8.69 -2.45
N THR A 76 -6.82 8.54 -2.52
CA THR A 76 -7.59 8.46 -3.76
C THR A 76 -8.21 9.82 -4.10
N LYS A 77 -8.35 10.11 -5.41
CA LYS A 77 -9.06 11.30 -5.92
C LYS A 77 -10.51 11.01 -6.34
N GLY A 78 -11.01 9.80 -6.10
CA GLY A 78 -12.33 9.32 -6.50
C GLY A 78 -12.41 7.80 -6.40
N PRO A 79 -13.35 7.16 -7.12
CA PRO A 79 -13.43 5.70 -7.18
C PRO A 79 -12.10 5.07 -7.60
N THR A 80 -11.64 4.05 -6.89
CA THR A 80 -10.34 3.39 -7.11
C THR A 80 -10.40 1.97 -6.59
N ASN A 81 -9.98 1.02 -7.42
CA ASN A 81 -9.83 -0.39 -7.09
C ASN A 81 -8.41 -0.87 -7.41
N GLY A 82 -7.97 -1.92 -6.72
CA GLY A 82 -6.63 -2.46 -6.86
C GLY A 82 -6.36 -3.61 -5.91
N ALA A 83 -5.11 -4.06 -5.89
CA ALA A 83 -4.65 -5.11 -4.98
C ALA A 83 -3.24 -4.81 -4.46
N TYR A 84 -2.88 -5.44 -3.35
CA TYR A 84 -1.56 -5.31 -2.77
C TYR A 84 -1.05 -6.64 -2.24
N ILE A 85 0.27 -6.76 -2.23
CA ILE A 85 1.00 -7.84 -1.57
C ILE A 85 2.13 -7.24 -0.73
N PHE A 86 2.26 -7.71 0.50
CA PHE A 86 3.38 -7.47 1.38
C PHE A 86 4.00 -8.80 1.78
N GLN A 87 5.31 -8.92 1.63
CA GLN A 87 6.06 -10.12 1.98
C GLN A 87 7.27 -9.74 2.81
N GLN A 88 7.39 -10.29 4.02
CA GLN A 88 8.62 -10.18 4.82
C GLN A 88 9.77 -10.87 4.08
N ASN A 89 10.93 -10.19 4.05
CA ASN A 89 12.15 -10.69 3.43
C ASN A 89 12.69 -11.93 4.17
#